data_AF-A0A855KP72-F1
#
_entry.id   AF-A0A855KP72-F1
#
_cell.length_a   1.000
_cell.length_b   1.000
_cell.length_c   1.000
_cell.angle_alpha   90.00
_cell.angle_beta   90.00
_cell.angle_gamma   90.00
#
_symmetry.space_group_name_H-M   'P 1'
#
loop_
_entity.id
_entity.type
_entity.pdbx_description
1 polymer ?
#
loop_
_entity_poly.entity_id
_entity_poly.type
_entity_poly.pdbx_seq_one_letter_code
_entity_poly.pdbx_strand_id
1 'polypeptide(L)'
;MRLKSAALLTTLLAMPFMAQAEMKLTSGYILVLYENADFDLANAKGCNRPDLYQDFTVALEDALQHIPNVKRDKIPALMRNLKAKTEDTYNVLGFENPAHQAEQQASCSENIKTLTERLADLNRWVLES
;
A
#
# COMPACT_ATOMS: atom_id res chain seq x y z
N MET A 1 0.00 -9.39 64.96
CA MET A 1 0.93 -8.87 63.93
C MET A 1 1.39 -10.01 63.04
N ARG A 2 0.95 -10.01 61.77
CA ARG A 2 1.66 -10.50 60.57
C ARG A 2 0.65 -10.49 59.42
N LEU A 3 0.62 -9.37 58.69
CA LEU A 3 -0.04 -9.28 57.39
C LEU A 3 0.66 -10.26 56.45
N LYS A 4 -0.10 -11.16 55.83
CA LYS A 4 0.33 -11.87 54.63
C LYS A 4 -0.20 -11.09 53.42
N SER A 5 0.74 -10.60 52.64
CA SER A 5 0.56 -9.90 51.37
C SER A 5 -0.28 -10.71 50.40
N ALA A 6 -1.42 -10.16 49.98
CA ALA A 6 -2.10 -10.56 48.77
C ALA A 6 -1.76 -9.50 47.71
N ALA A 7 -0.85 -9.86 46.81
CA ALA A 7 -0.65 -9.15 45.57
C ALA A 7 -1.91 -9.32 44.72
N LEU A 8 -2.55 -8.22 44.32
CA LEU A 8 -3.42 -8.21 43.15
C LEU A 8 -2.90 -7.15 42.20
N LEU A 9 -2.30 -7.66 41.13
CA LEU A 9 -1.79 -6.92 39.98
C LEU A 9 -2.96 -6.12 39.36
N THR A 10 -3.01 -4.83 39.61
CA THR A 10 -3.80 -3.89 38.79
C THR A 10 -2.89 -3.26 37.74
N THR A 11 -2.70 -3.96 36.63
CA THR A 11 -2.25 -3.36 35.36
C THR A 11 -3.24 -3.73 34.27
N LEU A 12 -4.44 -3.18 34.39
CA LEU A 12 -5.42 -3.17 33.31
C LEU A 12 -5.51 -1.74 32.75
N LEU A 13 -5.23 -1.66 31.45
CA LEU A 13 -5.69 -0.63 30.51
C LEU A 13 -5.02 0.75 30.59
N ALA A 14 -3.82 0.84 30.03
CA ALA A 14 -3.34 2.08 29.43
C ALA A 14 -2.70 1.83 28.06
N MET A 15 -3.43 1.14 27.17
CA MET A 15 -3.25 1.34 25.74
C MET A 15 -4.64 1.46 25.12
N PRO A 16 -5.09 2.68 24.75
CA PRO A 16 -5.86 2.72 23.51
C PRO A 16 -5.66 3.94 22.62
N PHE A 17 -5.19 5.10 23.12
CA PHE A 17 -5.32 6.33 22.34
C PHE A 17 -4.24 6.54 21.27
N MET A 18 -2.96 6.25 21.59
CA MET A 18 -1.88 6.44 20.61
C MET A 18 -1.96 5.40 19.48
N ALA A 19 -2.13 4.12 19.82
CA ALA A 19 -2.27 3.05 18.83
C ALA A 19 -3.49 3.25 17.91
N GLN A 20 -4.63 3.73 18.41
CA GLN A 20 -5.80 4.02 17.56
C GLN A 20 -5.58 5.24 16.65
N ALA A 21 -4.88 6.28 17.12
CA ALA A 21 -4.58 7.46 16.32
C ALA A 21 -3.59 7.15 15.19
N GLU A 22 -2.52 6.41 15.49
CA GLU A 22 -1.54 5.95 14.51
C GLU A 22 -2.19 5.03 13.48
N MET A 23 -2.98 4.03 13.91
CA MET A 23 -3.67 3.12 13.00
C MET A 23 -4.67 3.83 12.07
N LYS A 24 -5.32 4.90 12.53
CA LYS A 24 -6.23 5.71 11.70
C LYS A 24 -5.48 6.57 10.68
N LEU A 25 -4.32 7.11 11.05
CA LEU A 25 -3.45 7.87 10.13
C LEU A 25 -2.93 6.93 9.02
N THR A 26 -2.49 5.74 9.40
CA THR A 26 -1.92 4.78 8.44
C THR A 26 -2.98 4.12 7.55
N SER A 27 -4.17 3.84 8.08
CA SER A 27 -5.32 3.40 7.27
C SER A 27 -5.71 4.44 6.23
N GLY A 28 -5.67 5.73 6.57
CA GLY A 28 -5.92 6.82 5.63
C GLY A 28 -4.85 6.89 4.54
N TYR A 29 -3.58 6.71 4.91
CA TYR A 29 -2.47 6.68 3.96
C TYR A 29 -2.60 5.53 2.95
N ILE A 30 -2.90 4.30 3.38
CA ILE A 30 -3.03 3.15 2.46
C ILE A 30 -4.17 3.36 1.46
N LEU A 31 -5.28 3.99 1.86
CA LEU A 31 -6.36 4.34 0.93
C LEU A 31 -5.92 5.37 -0.12
N VAL A 32 -5.14 6.38 0.28
CA VAL A 32 -4.55 7.36 -0.64
C VAL A 32 -3.57 6.68 -1.61
N LEU A 33 -2.78 5.70 -1.13
CA LEU A 33 -1.92 4.89 -2.00
C LEU A 33 -2.73 4.16 -3.06
N TYR A 34 -3.82 3.48 -2.65
CA TYR A 34 -4.71 2.79 -3.58
C TYR A 34 -5.32 3.74 -4.63
N GLU A 35 -5.74 4.94 -4.24
CA GLU A 35 -6.37 5.90 -5.14
C GLU A 35 -5.44 6.43 -6.25
N ASN A 36 -4.13 6.39 -6.02
CA ASN A 36 -3.11 6.90 -6.95
C ASN A 36 -2.22 5.79 -7.52
N ALA A 37 -2.52 4.54 -7.22
CA ALA A 37 -1.69 3.40 -7.59
C ALA A 37 -1.73 3.08 -9.10
N ASP A 38 -2.79 3.45 -9.80
CA ASP A 38 -2.96 3.15 -11.23
C ASP A 38 -1.88 3.85 -12.08
N PHE A 39 -1.57 5.10 -11.77
CA PHE A 39 -0.51 5.84 -12.46
C PHE A 39 0.87 5.23 -12.23
N ASP A 40 1.18 4.89 -10.98
CA ASP A 40 2.47 4.27 -10.64
C ASP A 40 2.63 2.88 -11.28
N LEU A 41 1.56 2.07 -11.26
CA LEU A 41 1.56 0.74 -11.86
C LEU A 41 1.61 0.81 -13.40
N ALA A 42 0.98 1.82 -14.00
CA ALA A 42 1.10 2.06 -15.43
C ALA A 42 2.55 2.40 -15.81
N ASN A 43 3.22 3.24 -15.02
CA ASN A 43 4.65 3.54 -15.18
C ASN A 43 5.53 2.31 -15.03
N ALA A 44 5.31 1.45 -14.02
CA ALA A 44 6.05 0.20 -13.90
C ALA A 44 5.87 -0.70 -15.13
N LYS A 45 4.64 -0.80 -15.65
CA LYS A 45 4.35 -1.56 -16.87
C LYS A 45 5.03 -0.96 -18.10
N GLY A 46 4.96 0.37 -18.29
CA GLY A 46 5.64 1.09 -19.37
C GLY A 46 7.16 0.94 -19.32
N CYS A 47 7.72 0.90 -18.11
CA CYS A 47 9.13 0.67 -17.84
C CYS A 47 9.57 -0.79 -17.89
N ASN A 48 8.67 -1.71 -18.24
CA ASN A 48 8.93 -3.15 -18.25
C ASN A 48 9.51 -3.64 -16.91
N ARG A 49 8.91 -3.21 -15.80
CA ARG A 49 9.22 -3.61 -14.42
C ARG A 49 8.09 -4.48 -13.84
N PRO A 50 7.92 -5.72 -14.35
CA PRO A 50 6.88 -6.63 -13.85
C PRO A 50 7.12 -7.04 -12.39
N ASP A 51 8.37 -6.99 -11.93
CA ASP A 51 8.77 -7.19 -10.54
C ASP A 51 8.13 -6.13 -9.63
N LEU A 52 8.34 -4.84 -9.91
CA LEU A 52 7.77 -3.76 -9.10
C LEU A 52 6.25 -3.73 -9.15
N TYR A 53 5.67 -4.02 -10.30
CA TYR A 53 4.22 -4.15 -10.45
C TYR A 53 3.67 -5.22 -9.50
N GLN A 54 4.27 -6.42 -9.53
CA GLN A 54 3.82 -7.54 -8.73
C GLN A 54 4.03 -7.29 -7.24
N ASP A 55 5.22 -6.83 -6.85
CA ASP A 55 5.57 -6.60 -5.44
C ASP A 55 4.65 -5.54 -4.82
N PHE A 56 4.41 -4.44 -5.53
CA PHE A 56 3.49 -3.39 -5.05
C PHE A 56 2.05 -3.86 -4.94
N THR A 57 1.53 -4.58 -5.95
CA THR A 57 0.15 -5.05 -5.89
C THR A 57 -0.08 -6.06 -4.77
N VAL A 58 0.89 -6.93 -4.50
CA VAL A 58 0.85 -7.86 -3.36
C VAL A 58 0.90 -7.11 -2.03
N ALA A 59 1.87 -6.19 -1.87
CA ALA A 59 2.01 -5.42 -0.63
C ALA A 59 0.77 -4.55 -0.36
N LEU A 60 0.17 -3.96 -1.40
CA LEU A 60 -1.05 -3.18 -1.28
C LEU A 60 -2.25 -4.04 -0.92
N GLU A 61 -2.40 -5.21 -1.56
CA GLU A 61 -3.48 -6.14 -1.24
C GLU A 61 -3.39 -6.61 0.22
N ASP A 62 -2.19 -6.97 0.67
CA ASP A 62 -1.93 -7.32 2.06
C ASP A 62 -2.30 -6.16 2.99
N ALA A 63 -1.80 -4.95 2.71
CA ALA A 63 -2.08 -3.76 3.51
C ALA A 63 -3.59 -3.47 3.66
N LEU A 64 -4.36 -3.65 2.59
CA LEU A 64 -5.82 -3.48 2.59
C LEU A 64 -6.53 -4.48 3.53
N GLN A 65 -5.98 -5.67 3.78
CA GLN A 65 -6.58 -6.69 4.67
C GLN A 65 -6.57 -6.30 6.15
N HIS A 66 -5.66 -5.39 6.50
CA HIS A 66 -5.40 -4.95 7.86
C HIS A 66 -6.07 -3.59 8.17
N ILE A 67 -6.74 -2.96 7.19
CA ILE A 67 -7.52 -1.73 7.41
C ILE A 67 -8.88 -2.08 8.04
N PRO A 68 -9.23 -1.57 9.24
CA PRO A 68 -10.44 -1.96 9.97
C PRO A 68 -11.76 -1.71 9.22
N ASN A 69 -11.78 -0.70 8.34
CA ASN A 69 -12.99 -0.29 7.60
C ASN A 69 -13.06 -0.84 6.17
N VAL A 70 -12.04 -1.57 5.73
CA VAL A 70 -12.06 -2.24 4.42
C VAL A 70 -12.65 -3.64 4.61
N LYS A 71 -13.77 -3.89 3.92
CA LYS A 71 -14.37 -5.22 3.94
C LYS A 71 -13.52 -6.19 3.13
N ARG A 72 -13.00 -7.24 3.78
CA ARG A 72 -12.10 -8.23 3.16
C ARG A 72 -12.68 -8.88 1.90
N ASP A 73 -13.99 -9.13 1.86
CA ASP A 73 -14.68 -9.68 0.68
C ASP A 73 -14.70 -8.73 -0.53
N LYS A 74 -14.42 -7.43 -0.31
CA LYS A 74 -14.34 -6.42 -1.38
C LYS A 74 -12.93 -6.23 -1.93
N ILE A 75 -11.89 -6.67 -1.22
CA ILE A 75 -10.50 -6.50 -1.63
C ILE A 75 -10.24 -7.08 -3.03
N PRO A 76 -10.69 -8.31 -3.37
CA PRO A 76 -10.50 -8.84 -4.72
C PRO A 76 -11.15 -7.99 -5.82
N ALA A 77 -12.27 -7.32 -5.52
CA ALA A 77 -12.92 -6.41 -6.46
C ALA A 77 -12.15 -5.09 -6.59
N LEU A 78 -11.61 -4.55 -5.48
CA LEU A 78 -10.75 -3.37 -5.50
C LEU A 78 -9.49 -3.61 -6.34
N MET A 79 -8.80 -4.73 -6.14
CA MET A 79 -7.60 -5.06 -6.91
C MET A 79 -7.89 -5.26 -8.40
N ARG A 80 -9.03 -5.88 -8.76
CA ARG A 80 -9.46 -5.96 -10.17
C ARG A 80 -9.74 -4.59 -10.78
N ASN A 81 -10.39 -3.70 -10.03
CA ASN A 81 -10.69 -2.34 -10.50
C ASN A 81 -9.39 -1.53 -10.66
N LEU A 82 -8.45 -1.65 -9.74
CA LEU A 82 -7.13 -1.02 -9.84
C LEU A 82 -6.40 -1.51 -11.09
N LYS A 83 -6.41 -2.81 -11.37
CA LYS A 83 -5.84 -3.36 -12.60
C LYS A 83 -6.49 -2.75 -13.85
N ALA A 84 -7.81 -2.66 -13.90
CA ALA A 84 -8.52 -2.06 -15.04
C ALA A 84 -8.13 -0.58 -15.24
N LYS A 85 -8.13 0.22 -14.16
CA LYS A 85 -7.67 1.61 -14.20
C LYS A 85 -6.22 1.74 -14.67
N THR A 86 -5.36 0.82 -14.23
CA THR A 86 -3.95 0.80 -14.63
C THR A 86 -3.80 0.58 -16.14
N GLU A 87 -4.60 -0.32 -16.71
CA GLU A 87 -4.62 -0.54 -18.16
C GLU A 87 -5.11 0.69 -18.91
N ASP A 88 -6.18 1.33 -18.44
CA ASP A 88 -6.67 2.58 -19.03
C ASP A 88 -5.60 3.68 -18.96
N THR A 89 -4.97 3.88 -17.81
CA THR A 89 -3.91 4.87 -17.60
C THR A 89 -2.68 4.57 -18.46
N TYR A 90 -2.27 3.30 -18.58
CA TYR A 90 -1.19 2.87 -19.47
C TYR A 90 -1.46 3.27 -20.93
N ASN A 91 -2.69 3.09 -21.41
CA ASN A 91 -3.09 3.47 -22.77
C ASN A 91 -3.12 4.99 -22.93
N VAL A 92 -3.68 5.73 -21.96
CA VAL A 92 -3.75 7.20 -21.97
C VAL A 92 -2.36 7.84 -22.00
N LEU A 93 -1.40 7.26 -21.28
CA LEU A 93 0.01 7.71 -21.30
C LEU A 93 0.75 7.31 -22.60
N GLY A 94 0.09 6.56 -23.49
CA GLY A 94 0.65 6.17 -24.78
C GLY A 94 1.75 5.11 -24.68
N PHE A 95 1.79 4.34 -23.59
CA PHE A 95 2.85 3.36 -23.33
C PHE A 95 2.76 2.15 -24.26
N GLU A 96 1.59 1.92 -24.85
CA GLU A 96 1.34 0.93 -25.91
C GLU A 96 2.00 1.30 -27.24
N ASN A 97 2.34 2.58 -27.45
CA ASN A 97 2.90 3.05 -28.71
C ASN A 97 4.43 2.82 -28.74
N PRO A 98 4.94 1.97 -29.65
CA PRO A 98 6.38 1.70 -29.75
C PRO A 98 7.24 2.95 -30.02
N ALA A 99 6.67 3.98 -30.64
CA ALA A 99 7.38 5.23 -30.92
C ALA A 99 7.73 6.03 -29.66
N HIS A 100 6.95 5.88 -28.58
CA HIS A 100 7.17 6.58 -27.30
C HIS A 100 7.94 5.73 -26.27
N GLN A 101 8.17 4.44 -26.54
CA GLN A 101 8.86 3.55 -25.61
C GLN A 101 10.28 3.99 -25.29
N ALA A 102 11.04 4.49 -26.27
CA ALA A 102 12.43 4.90 -26.04
C ALA A 102 12.54 6.10 -25.10
N GLU A 103 11.66 7.10 -25.26
CA GLU A 103 11.59 8.29 -24.41
C GLU A 103 11.16 7.96 -22.99
N GLN A 104 10.24 6.99 -22.85
CA GLN A 104 9.79 6.52 -21.55
C GLN A 104 10.83 5.66 -20.84
N GLN A 105 11.54 4.80 -21.56
CA GLN A 105 12.67 4.04 -21.02
C GLN A 105 13.76 4.96 -20.48
N ALA A 106 14.03 6.07 -21.16
CA ALA A 106 14.98 7.07 -20.67
C ALA A 106 14.52 7.74 -19.36
N SER A 107 13.22 7.88 -19.16
CA SER A 107 12.63 8.48 -17.95
C SER A 107 12.28 7.45 -16.87
N CYS A 108 12.62 6.17 -17.04
CA CYS A 108 12.12 5.12 -16.16
C CYS A 108 12.55 5.25 -14.70
N SER A 109 13.76 5.72 -14.43
CA SER A 109 14.21 5.94 -13.06
C SER A 109 13.35 6.97 -12.32
N GLU A 110 12.88 8.01 -13.02
CA GLU A 110 11.99 9.03 -12.47
C GLU A 110 10.58 8.44 -12.31
N ASN A 111 10.07 7.79 -13.35
CA ASN A 111 8.69 7.29 -13.41
C ASN A 111 8.38 6.20 -12.37
N ILE A 112 9.37 5.40 -11.95
CA ILE A 112 9.18 4.33 -10.94
C ILE A 112 9.63 4.73 -9.54
N LYS A 113 10.17 5.94 -9.35
CA LYS A 113 10.70 6.39 -8.06
C LYS A 113 9.61 6.38 -6.99
N THR A 114 8.49 7.01 -7.28
CA THR A 114 7.34 7.09 -6.37
C THR A 114 6.78 5.72 -6.03
N LEU A 115 6.68 4.81 -7.02
CA LEU A 115 6.26 3.43 -6.77
C LEU A 115 7.20 2.70 -5.80
N THR A 116 8.52 2.88 -5.97
CA THR A 116 9.53 2.23 -5.13
C THR A 116 9.46 2.76 -3.69
N GLU A 117 9.30 4.07 -3.52
CA GLU A 117 9.12 4.70 -2.20
C GLU A 117 7.85 4.19 -1.50
N ARG A 118 6.73 4.16 -2.22
CA ARG A 118 5.45 3.67 -1.69
C ARG A 118 5.49 2.17 -1.36
N LEU A 119 6.16 1.35 -2.17
CA LEU A 119 6.41 -0.06 -1.85
C LEU A 119 7.21 -0.22 -0.56
N ALA A 120 8.24 0.60 -0.37
CA ALA A 120 9.03 0.58 0.87
C ALA A 120 8.18 0.96 2.09
N ASP A 121 7.28 1.94 1.96
CA ASP A 121 6.36 2.31 3.03
C ASP A 121 5.33 1.22 3.35
N LEU A 122 4.76 0.56 2.34
CA LEU A 122 3.86 -0.58 2.52
C LEU A 122 4.58 -1.73 3.26
N ASN A 123 5.80 -2.07 2.82
CA ASN A 123 6.59 -3.12 3.46
C ASN A 123 6.98 -2.77 4.90
N ARG A 124 7.33 -1.50 5.17
CA ARG A 124 7.59 -1.04 6.54
C ARG A 124 6.36 -1.21 7.41
N TRP A 125 5.20 -0.83 6.89
CA TRP A 125 3.96 -0.94 7.63
C TRP A 125 3.61 -2.38 8.01
N VAL A 126 3.72 -3.32 7.07
CA VAL A 126 3.46 -4.75 7.33
C VAL A 126 4.37 -5.31 8.42
N LEU A 127 5.61 -4.82 8.53
CA LEU A 127 6.55 -5.21 9.59
C LEU A 127 6.21 -4.59 10.96
N GLU A 128 5.53 -3.45 10.97
CA GLU A 128 5.19 -2.67 12.17
C GLU A 128 3.75 -2.92 12.68
N SER A 129 2.88 -3.51 11.85
CA SER A 129 1.47 -3.84 12.15
C SER A 129 1.29 -5.19 12.86
#